data_AF-A0A0V8RW99-F1
#
_entry.id   AF-A0A0V8RW99-F1
#
_cell.length_a   1.000
_cell.length_b   1.000
_cell.length_c   1.000
_cell.angle_alpha   90.00
_cell.angle_beta   90.00
_cell.angle_gamma   90.00
#
_symmetry.space_group_name_H-M   'P 1'
#
loop_
_entity.id
_entity.type
_entity.pdbx_description
1 polymer ?
#
loop_
_entity_poly.entity_id
_entity_poly.type
_entity_poly.pdbx_seq_one_letter_code
_entity_poly.pdbx_strand_id
1 'polypeptide(L)'
;MEKRIQKFKLSLAKILLGFAAGLLAAVLPSGCLASLALYTALLLAVSGYAERRLRLLEGLEPYTTGLVSGLAAYLLGVFFASALAS
;
A
#
# COMPACT_ATOMS: atom_id res chain seq x y z
N MET A 1 -6.19 -18.90 14.56
CA MET A 1 -6.97 -18.11 13.56
C MET A 1 -6.59 -16.63 13.54
N GLU A 2 -6.29 -16.03 14.70
CA GLU A 2 -6.06 -14.59 14.86
C GLU A 2 -4.89 -14.03 14.04
N LYS A 3 -3.78 -14.78 13.90
CA LYS A 3 -2.64 -14.38 13.03
C LYS A 3 -3.03 -14.23 11.56
N ARG A 4 -3.92 -15.09 11.03
CA ARG A 4 -4.43 -14.96 9.64
C ARG A 4 -5.29 -13.71 9.47
N ILE A 5 -6.12 -13.39 10.47
CA ILE A 5 -6.97 -12.20 10.46
C ILE A 5 -6.11 -10.92 10.47
N GLN A 6 -5.05 -10.88 11.27
CA GLN A 6 -4.13 -9.73 11.29
C GLN A 6 -3.37 -9.57 9.96
N LYS A 7 -2.88 -10.67 9.38
CA LYS A 7 -2.28 -10.65 8.03
C LYS A 7 -3.24 -10.14 6.97
N PHE A 8 -4.50 -10.61 7.01
CA PHE A 8 -5.53 -10.17 6.08
C PHE A 8 -5.83 -8.67 6.23
N LYS A 9 -6.01 -8.18 7.47
CA LYS A 9 -6.20 -6.75 7.76
C LYS A 9 -5.04 -5.90 7.26
N LEU A 10 -3.79 -6.34 7.49
CA LEU A 10 -2.60 -5.64 7.03
C LEU A 10 -2.51 -5.62 5.50
N SER A 11 -2.79 -6.75 4.85
CA SER A 11 -2.82 -6.83 3.40
C SER A 11 -3.89 -5.92 2.80
N LEU A 12 -5.07 -5.89 3.40
CA LEU A 12 -6.19 -5.06 2.95
C LEU A 12 -5.88 -3.57 3.15
N ALA A 13 -5.24 -3.19 4.26
CA ALA A 13 -4.77 -1.84 4.47
C ALA A 13 -3.75 -1.41 3.41
N LYS A 14 -2.78 -2.26 3.05
CA LYS A 14 -1.80 -1.98 1.99
C LYS A 14 -2.42 -1.90 0.60
N ILE A 15 -3.45 -2.70 0.31
CA ILE A 15 -4.22 -2.64 -0.94
C ILE A 15 -4.96 -1.31 -1.05
N LEU A 16 -5.71 -0.93 -0.01
CA LEU A 16 -6.43 0.35 0.01
C LEU A 16 -5.48 1.55 -0.11
N LEU A 17 -4.36 1.49 0.63
CA LEU A 17 -3.32 2.50 0.57
C LEU A 17 -2.69 2.60 -0.83
N GLY A 18 -2.39 1.45 -1.46
CA GLY A 18 -1.89 1.40 -2.82
C GLY A 18 -2.85 2.02 -3.82
N PHE A 19 -4.11 1.61 -3.79
CA PHE A 19 -5.13 2.14 -4.67
C PHE A 19 -5.32 3.65 -4.52
N ALA A 20 -5.39 4.15 -3.28
CA ALA A 20 -5.51 5.59 -2.99
C ALA A 20 -4.28 6.37 -3.47
N ALA A 21 -3.07 5.85 -3.24
CA ALA A 21 -1.84 6.48 -3.73
C ALA A 21 -1.77 6.49 -5.26
N GLY A 22 -2.27 5.43 -5.91
CA GLY A 22 -2.36 5.34 -7.37
C GLY A 22 -3.34 6.36 -7.94
N LEU A 23 -4.49 6.56 -7.30
CA LEU A 23 -5.44 7.62 -7.68
C LEU A 23 -4.84 9.02 -7.54
N LEU A 24 -4.12 9.26 -6.44
CA LEU A 24 -3.44 10.53 -6.20
C LEU A 24 -2.32 10.80 -7.20
N ALA A 25 -1.74 9.76 -7.81
CA ALA A 25 -0.68 9.91 -8.80
C ALA A 25 -1.09 10.76 -10.02
N ALA A 26 -2.37 10.75 -10.41
CA ALA A 26 -2.86 11.59 -11.50
C ALA A 26 -3.09 13.05 -11.08
N VAL A 27 -3.25 13.31 -9.78
CA VAL A 27 -3.48 14.65 -9.23
C VAL A 27 -2.17 15.34 -8.86
N LEU A 28 -1.12 14.57 -8.52
CA LEU A 28 0.16 15.14 -8.16
C LEU A 28 0.90 15.71 -9.39
N PRO A 29 1.30 17.00 -9.36
CA PRO A 29 2.02 17.64 -10.46
C PRO A 29 3.44 17.10 -10.65
N SER A 30 3.98 16.38 -9.67
CA SER A 30 5.34 15.83 -9.64
C SER A 30 5.49 14.49 -10.38
N GLY A 31 4.42 13.99 -11.01
CA GLY A 31 4.45 12.82 -11.88
C GLY A 31 4.56 11.47 -11.16
N CYS A 32 4.67 10.40 -11.96
CA CYS A 32 4.56 9.01 -11.49
C CYS A 32 5.67 8.59 -10.50
N LEU A 33 6.90 9.10 -10.66
CA LEU A 33 8.01 8.77 -9.77
C LEU A 33 7.82 9.33 -8.34
N ALA A 34 7.30 10.54 -8.23
CA ALA A 34 7.05 11.16 -6.93
C ALA A 34 5.91 10.46 -6.18
N SER A 35 4.85 10.04 -6.90
CA SER A 35 3.76 9.28 -6.31
C SER A 35 4.21 7.88 -5.87
N LEU A 36 5.10 7.24 -6.64
CA LEU A 36 5.71 5.97 -6.26
C LEU A 36 6.58 6.12 -5.00
N ALA A 37 7.39 7.17 -4.91
CA ALA A 37 8.21 7.46 -3.73
C ALA A 37 7.33 7.68 -2.48
N LEU A 38 6.29 8.49 -2.59
CA LEU A 38 5.29 8.69 -1.53
C LEU A 38 4.61 7.38 -1.13
N TYR A 39 4.21 6.56 -2.10
CA TYR A 39 3.62 5.25 -1.86
C TYR A 39 4.57 4.35 -1.06
N THR A 40 5.85 4.26 -1.46
CA THR A 40 6.84 3.46 -0.74
C THR A 40 7.08 3.95 0.70
N ALA A 41 7.09 5.27 0.92
CA ALA A 41 7.23 5.85 2.25
C ALA A 41 6.01 5.52 3.15
N LEU A 42 4.79 5.62 2.61
CA LEU A 42 3.57 5.24 3.32
C LEU A 42 3.54 3.73 3.63
N LEU A 43 4.00 2.89 2.71
CA LEU A 43 4.13 1.45 2.89
C LEU A 43 5.04 1.11 4.08
N LEU A 44 6.19 1.79 4.18
CA LEU A 44 7.12 1.64 5.31
C LEU A 44 6.49 2.12 6.62
N ALA A 45 5.81 3.26 6.61
CA ALA A 45 5.11 3.78 7.78
C ALA A 45 4.03 2.82 8.29
N VAL A 46 3.20 2.27 7.39
CA VAL A 46 2.18 1.26 7.72
C VAL A 46 2.83 -0.02 8.26
N SER A 47 3.95 -0.46 7.66
CA SER A 47 4.67 -1.66 8.09
C SER A 47 5.29 -1.48 9.48
N GLY A 48 5.89 -0.31 9.77
CA GLY A 48 6.42 0.01 11.10
C GLY A 48 5.32 0.19 12.16
N TYR A 49 4.17 0.75 11.78
CA TYR A 49 3.00 0.80 12.67
C TYR A 49 2.48 -0.61 12.97
N ALA A 50 2.39 -1.45 11.94
CA ALA A 50 1.99 -2.84 12.05
C ALA A 50 2.95 -3.64 12.94
N GLU A 51 4.26 -3.44 12.82
CA GLU A 51 5.27 -4.08 13.67
C GLU A 51 5.03 -3.74 15.17
N ARG A 52 4.70 -2.48 15.49
CA ARG A 52 4.42 -2.07 16.88
C ARG A 52 3.06 -2.53 17.41
N ARG A 53 2.04 -2.63 16.56
CA ARG A 53 0.64 -2.93 16.96
C ARG A 53 0.24 -4.39 16.82
N LEU A 54 0.73 -5.08 15.80
CA LEU A 54 0.37 -6.46 15.46
C LEU A 54 1.43 -7.41 16.02
N ARG A 55 1.38 -7.60 17.35
CA ARG A 55 2.32 -8.45 18.11
C ARG A 55 2.35 -9.93 17.69
N LEU A 56 1.40 -10.38 16.85
CA LEU A 56 1.35 -11.75 16.33
C LEU A 56 2.11 -11.91 15.00
N LEU A 57 2.59 -10.82 14.40
CA LEU A 57 3.44 -10.87 13.22
C LEU A 57 4.90 -11.00 13.66
N GLU A 58 5.59 -12.00 13.13
CA GLU A 58 6.97 -12.31 13.50
C GLU A 58 7.94 -11.88 12.40
N GLY A 59 9.07 -11.31 12.81
CA GLY A 59 10.16 -10.92 11.91
C GLY A 59 9.73 -9.99 10.78
N LEU A 60 9.90 -10.43 9.53
CA LEU A 60 9.66 -9.62 8.33
C LEU A 60 8.21 -9.69 7.80
N GLU A 61 7.31 -10.41 8.47
CA GLU A 61 5.90 -10.52 8.06
C GLU A 61 5.18 -9.16 7.91
N PRO A 62 5.38 -8.14 8.77
CA PRO A 62 4.76 -6.83 8.60
C PRO A 62 5.17 -6.14 7.30
N TYR A 63 6.37 -6.42 6.81
CA TYR A 63 6.94 -5.79 5.61
C TYR A 63 6.53 -6.54 4.35
N THR A 64 6.58 -7.87 4.36
CA THR A 64 6.30 -8.69 3.16
C THR A 64 4.82 -8.95 2.92
N THR A 65 4.00 -9.03 3.98
CA THR A 65 2.57 -9.36 3.83
C THR A 65 1.86 -8.26 3.05
N GLY A 66 1.19 -8.64 1.95
CA GLY A 66 0.37 -7.72 1.14
C GLY A 66 1.14 -6.68 0.35
N LEU A 67 2.48 -6.79 0.23
CA LEU A 67 3.31 -5.84 -0.51
C LEU A 67 3.02 -5.90 -2.02
N VAL A 68 3.01 -7.10 -2.60
CA VAL A 68 2.69 -7.31 -4.02
C VAL A 68 1.25 -6.92 -4.34
N SER A 69 0.29 -7.31 -3.48
CA SER A 69 -1.12 -6.94 -3.66
C SER A 69 -1.33 -5.43 -3.55
N GLY A 70 -0.62 -4.76 -2.64
CA GLY A 70 -0.60 -3.30 -2.55
C GLY A 70 -0.05 -2.64 -3.81
N LEU A 71 1.07 -3.15 -4.35
CA LEU A 71 1.69 -2.63 -5.56
C LEU A 71 0.76 -2.81 -6.78
N ALA A 72 0.13 -3.98 -6.91
CA ALA A 72 -0.86 -4.22 -7.96
C ALA A 72 -2.04 -3.24 -7.85
N ALA A 73 -2.53 -2.98 -6.64
CA ALA A 73 -3.59 -2.00 -6.41
C ALA A 73 -3.16 -0.57 -6.74
N TYR A 74 -1.91 -0.20 -6.45
CA TYR A 74 -1.33 1.08 -6.88
C TYR A 74 -1.33 1.21 -8.40
N LEU A 75 -0.80 0.23 -9.13
CA LEU A 75 -0.78 0.25 -10.59
C LEU A 75 -2.21 0.35 -11.17
N LEU A 76 -3.16 -0.39 -10.62
CA LEU A 76 -4.58 -0.27 -10.99
C LEU A 76 -5.10 1.15 -10.73
N GLY A 77 -4.83 1.73 -9.56
CA GLY A 77 -5.21 3.10 -9.23
C GLY A 77 -4.65 4.12 -10.23
N VAL A 78 -3.37 3.98 -10.60
CA VAL A 78 -2.72 4.84 -11.60
C VAL A 78 -3.38 4.68 -12.98
N PHE A 79 -3.66 3.45 -13.41
CA PHE A 79 -4.36 3.18 -14.67
C PHE A 79 -5.75 3.82 -14.70
N PHE A 80 -6.55 3.62 -13.64
CA PHE A 80 -7.87 4.22 -13.52
C PHE A 80 -7.82 5.75 -13.52
N ALA A 81 -6.87 6.32 -12.77
CA ALA A 81 -6.73 7.77 -12.68
C ALA A 81 -6.29 8.38 -14.02
N SER A 82 -5.42 7.69 -14.76
CA SER A 82 -5.01 8.10 -16.11
C SER A 82 -6.17 8.01 -17.10
N ALA A 83 -7.00 6.96 -17.03
CA ALA A 83 -8.19 6.80 -17.86
C ALA A 83 -9.30 7.81 -17.54
N LEU A 84 -9.36 8.33 -16.31
CA LEU A 84 -10.32 9.37 -15.92
C LEU A 84 -9.87 10.78 -16.33
N ALA A 85 -8.56 10.97 -16.54
CA ALA A 85 -7.97 12.24 -16.96
C ALA A 85 -7.94 12.43 -18.50
N SER A 86 -8.24 11.38 -19.27
CA SER A 86 -8.36 11.38 -20.74
C SER A 86 -9.80 11.62 -21.20
#